data_AF-A0A0P7YUA1-F1
#
_entry.id   AF-A0A0P7YUA1-F1
#
_cell.length_a   1.000
_cell.length_b   1.000
_cell.length_c   1.000
_cell.angle_alpha   90.00
_cell.angle_beta   90.00
_cell.angle_gamma   90.00
#
_symmetry.space_group_name_H-M   'P 1'
#
loop_
_entity.id
_entity.type
_entity.pdbx_description
1 polymer ?
#
loop_
_entity_poly.entity_id
_entity_poly.type
_entity_poly.pdbx_seq_one_letter_code
_entity_poly.pdbx_strand_id
1 'polypeptide(L)'
;DSATMQFCANKLDKKDFFGKSDPFMVFFRSNEDGTFTICHKTEVVKNTLNPVWQPFTIPVRALCNGDYDRTIKVEVYDWDRDGSHDFIGEFTTSYRELARGQSQFNVYE
;
A
#
# COMPACT_ATOMS: atom_id res chain seq x y z
N ASP A 1 17.69 2.26 -10.69
CA ASP A 1 16.80 1.13 -10.34
C ASP A 1 15.44 1.61 -9.91
N SER A 2 14.41 0.92 -10.36
CA SER A 2 13.00 1.18 -10.05
C SER A 2 12.28 -0.14 -9.80
N ALA A 3 11.31 -0.11 -8.88
CA ALA A 3 10.45 -1.24 -8.56
C ALA A 3 9.10 -1.05 -9.25
N THR A 4 8.75 -1.96 -10.17
CA THR A 4 7.41 -2.02 -10.76
C THR A 4 6.61 -3.11 -10.05
N MET A 5 5.45 -2.75 -9.51
CA MET A 5 4.66 -3.62 -8.64
C MET A 5 3.17 -3.47 -8.96
N GLN A 6 2.40 -4.51 -8.65
CA GLN A 6 0.94 -4.51 -8.73
C GLN A 6 0.38 -5.22 -7.50
N PHE A 7 -0.64 -4.63 -6.88
CA PHE A 7 -1.30 -5.18 -5.71
C PHE A 7 -2.77 -5.44 -6.00
N CYS A 8 -3.33 -6.41 -5.27
CA CYS A 8 -4.77 -6.58 -5.13
C CYS A 8 -5.08 -6.88 -3.66
N ALA A 9 -6.30 -6.55 -3.24
CA ALA A 9 -6.82 -6.97 -1.95
C ALA A 9 -8.09 -7.77 -2.14
N ASN A 10 -8.44 -8.59 -1.15
CA ASN A 10 -9.65 -9.41 -1.16
C ASN A 10 -10.36 -9.27 0.17
N LYS A 11 -11.70 -9.16 0.13
CA LYS A 11 -12.57 -9.08 1.30
C LYS A 11 -12.16 -7.98 2.30
N LEU A 12 -11.87 -6.77 1.80
CA LEU A 12 -11.62 -5.62 2.66
C LEU A 12 -12.80 -5.40 3.63
N ASP A 13 -12.47 -4.95 4.84
CA ASP A 13 -13.46 -4.56 5.84
C ASP A 13 -14.35 -3.45 5.29
N LYS A 14 -15.66 -3.65 5.38
CA LYS A 14 -16.64 -2.67 4.96
C LYS A 14 -16.73 -1.57 6.03
N LYS A 15 -16.16 -0.40 5.77
CA LYS A 15 -16.27 0.76 6.66
C LYS A 15 -17.55 1.58 6.40
N ASP A 16 -18.02 1.62 5.15
CA ASP A 16 -19.27 2.29 4.78
C ASP A 16 -20.56 1.58 5.19
N PHE A 17 -21.43 2.26 5.94
CA PHE A 17 -22.78 1.80 6.28
C PHE A 17 -23.71 1.69 5.05
N PHE A 18 -23.52 2.51 4.00
CA PHE A 18 -24.32 2.52 2.76
C PHE A 18 -23.43 2.52 1.51
N GLY A 19 -22.67 1.46 1.27
CA GLY A 19 -21.85 1.34 0.06
C GLY A 19 -20.90 0.15 0.11
N LYS A 20 -20.00 0.05 -0.87
CA LYS A 20 -18.73 -0.67 -0.70
C LYS A 20 -17.63 0.39 -0.66
N SER A 21 -16.52 0.07 -0.05
CA SER A 21 -15.36 0.95 0.04
C SER A 21 -14.81 1.39 -1.32
N ASP A 22 -14.14 2.53 -1.31
CA ASP A 22 -13.33 3.15 -2.34
C ASP A 22 -11.82 3.06 -1.95
N PRO A 23 -11.21 1.85 -1.91
CA PRO A 23 -9.89 1.66 -1.35
C PRO A 23 -8.72 2.24 -2.15
N PHE A 24 -7.72 2.77 -1.44
CA PHE A 24 -6.40 3.16 -1.96
C PHE A 24 -5.28 2.80 -0.98
N MET A 25 -4.06 2.66 -1.48
CA MET A 25 -2.87 2.35 -0.67
C MET A 25 -1.93 3.55 -0.57
N VAL A 26 -1.29 3.71 0.57
CA VAL A 26 -0.21 4.67 0.81
C VAL A 26 1.04 3.92 1.25
N PHE A 27 2.13 4.13 0.53
CA PHE A 27 3.42 3.54 0.82
C PHE A 27 4.29 4.55 1.57
N PHE A 28 4.93 4.07 2.62
CA PHE A 28 5.82 4.83 3.47
C PHE A 28 7.18 4.14 3.58
N ARG A 29 8.24 4.93 3.51
CA ARG A 29 9.60 4.52 3.85
C ARG A 29 9.90 4.90 5.30
N SER A 30 10.49 3.99 6.08
CA SER A 30 11.05 4.34 7.39
C SER A 30 12.33 5.19 7.25
N ASN A 31 12.48 6.20 8.09
CA ASN A 31 13.67 7.03 8.18
C ASN A 31 14.55 6.58 9.35
N GLU A 32 15.79 7.07 9.40
CA GLU A 32 16.76 6.71 10.45
C GLU A 32 16.34 7.19 11.85
N ASP A 33 15.52 8.25 11.91
CA ASP A 33 14.95 8.81 13.14
C ASP A 33 13.66 8.09 13.60
N GLY A 34 13.28 7.01 12.92
CA GLY A 34 12.06 6.24 13.21
C GLY A 34 10.77 6.86 12.64
N THR A 35 10.85 8.00 11.94
CA THR A 35 9.69 8.58 11.25
C THR A 35 9.41 7.86 9.92
N PHE A 36 8.25 8.16 9.33
CA PHE A 36 7.84 7.61 8.03
C PHE A 36 7.65 8.74 7.02
N THR A 37 8.09 8.50 5.78
CA THR A 37 7.88 9.43 4.66
C THR A 37 7.09 8.74 3.56
N ILE A 38 6.01 9.38 3.09
CA ILE A 38 5.22 8.90 1.96
C ILE A 38 6.11 8.84 0.71
N CYS A 39 6.19 7.67 0.10
CA CYS A 39 6.91 7.47 -1.16
C CYS A 39 5.97 7.26 -2.34
N HIS A 40 4.74 6.80 -2.12
CA HIS A 40 3.74 6.64 -3.18
C HIS A 40 2.30 6.57 -2.63
N LYS A 41 1.34 6.95 -3.45
CA LYS A 41 -0.09 6.77 -3.22
C LYS A 41 -0.72 6.23 -4.51
N THR A 42 -1.49 5.15 -4.41
CA THR A 42 -2.16 4.55 -5.56
C THR A 42 -3.39 5.36 -5.97
N GLU A 43 -4.01 4.98 -7.08
CA GLU A 43 -5.36 5.41 -7.40
C GLU A 43 -6.38 4.85 -6.40
N VAL A 44 -7.54 5.51 -6.37
CA VAL A 44 -8.74 5.08 -5.64
C VAL A 44 -9.53 4.14 -6.55
N VAL A 45 -9.77 2.91 -6.10
CA VAL A 45 -10.61 1.95 -6.83
C VAL A 45 -12.00 1.97 -6.22
N LYS A 46 -12.99 2.48 -6.97
CA LYS A 46 -14.31 2.76 -6.39
C LYS A 46 -15.21 1.53 -6.24
N ASN A 47 -16.04 1.53 -5.19
CA ASN A 47 -17.15 0.62 -4.94
C ASN A 47 -16.76 -0.87 -5.03
N THR A 48 -15.69 -1.26 -4.33
CA THR A 48 -15.19 -2.64 -4.29
C THR A 48 -14.53 -3.01 -2.97
N LEU A 49 -14.76 -4.25 -2.52
CA LEU A 49 -14.02 -4.86 -1.41
C LEU A 49 -12.87 -5.76 -1.90
N ASN A 50 -12.71 -5.87 -3.21
CA ASN A 50 -11.65 -6.65 -3.85
C ASN A 50 -10.95 -5.80 -4.93
N PRO A 51 -10.25 -4.72 -4.52
CA PRO A 51 -9.58 -3.85 -5.48
C PRO A 51 -8.42 -4.56 -6.16
N VAL A 52 -8.23 -4.24 -7.44
CA VAL A 52 -7.00 -4.52 -8.18
C VAL A 52 -6.47 -3.17 -8.62
N TRP A 53 -5.36 -2.75 -8.00
CA TRP A 53 -4.72 -1.49 -8.36
C TRP A 53 -3.91 -1.67 -9.65
N GLN A 54 -3.77 -0.59 -10.41
CA GLN A 54 -2.95 -0.56 -11.62
C GLN A 54 -1.48 -0.76 -11.26
N PRO A 55 -0.68 -1.39 -12.15
CA PRO A 55 0.76 -1.45 -11.97
C PRO A 55 1.35 -0.04 -11.87
N PHE A 56 2.22 0.17 -10.89
CA PHE A 56 2.92 1.44 -10.68
C PHE A 56 4.41 1.21 -10.48
N THR A 57 5.19 2.28 -10.63
CA THR A 57 6.65 2.22 -10.52
C THR A 57 7.17 3.25 -9.52
N ILE A 58 7.97 2.80 -8.55
CA ILE A 58 8.62 3.66 -7.55
C ILE A 58 10.15 3.54 -7.71
N PRO A 59 10.90 4.65 -7.72
CA PRO A 59 12.36 4.59 -7.64
C PRO A 59 12.82 3.87 -6.36
N VAL A 60 13.76 2.94 -6.45
CA VAL A 60 14.23 2.17 -5.26
C VAL A 60 14.79 3.10 -4.18
N ARG A 61 15.46 4.20 -4.57
CA ARG A 61 15.91 5.24 -3.62
C ARG A 61 14.75 5.91 -2.88
N ALA A 62 13.62 6.15 -3.54
CA ALA A 62 12.45 6.71 -2.88
C ALA A 62 11.83 5.69 -1.92
N LEU A 63 11.72 4.43 -2.35
CA LEU A 63 11.08 3.36 -1.60
C LEU A 63 11.86 2.93 -0.35
N CYS A 64 13.19 2.80 -0.44
CA CYS A 64 14.00 2.21 0.62
C CYS A 64 15.40 2.86 0.78
N ASN A 65 15.65 4.01 0.14
CA ASN A 65 16.93 4.74 0.19
C ASN A 65 18.18 3.90 -0.17
N GLY A 66 18.00 2.84 -0.98
CA GLY A 66 19.09 1.94 -1.37
C GLY A 66 19.37 0.82 -0.38
N ASP A 67 18.76 0.84 0.81
CA ASP A 67 18.78 -0.27 1.77
C ASP A 67 17.59 -1.19 1.50
N TYR A 68 17.84 -2.40 0.99
CA TYR A 68 16.79 -3.28 0.50
C TYR A 68 16.02 -3.97 1.64
N ASP A 69 16.57 -3.93 2.85
CA ASP A 69 15.98 -4.49 4.08
C ASP A 69 15.25 -3.42 4.89
N ARG A 70 15.32 -2.15 4.48
CA ARG A 70 14.61 -1.04 5.11
C ARG A 70 13.10 -1.28 5.10
N THR A 71 12.48 -1.05 6.25
CA THR A 71 11.03 -1.18 6.44
C THR A 71 10.26 -0.24 5.52
N ILE A 72 9.35 -0.85 4.76
CA ILE A 72 8.30 -0.19 4.00
C ILE A 72 7.00 -0.48 4.73
N LYS A 73 6.31 0.57 5.15
CA LYS A 73 4.96 0.45 5.70
C LYS A 73 3.96 0.75 4.59
N VAL A 74 2.89 -0.03 4.51
CA VAL A 74 1.81 0.17 3.56
C VAL A 74 0.50 0.22 4.33
N GLU A 75 -0.25 1.28 4.12
CA GLU A 75 -1.56 1.49 4.75
C GLU A 75 -2.63 1.52 3.66
N VAL A 76 -3.78 0.93 3.96
CA VAL A 76 -4.95 0.88 3.09
C VAL A 76 -6.06 1.70 3.73
N TYR A 77 -6.65 2.59 2.95
CA TYR A 77 -7.70 3.52 3.38
C TYR A 77 -8.90 3.42 2.46
N ASP A 78 -10.08 3.70 3.01
CA ASP A 78 -11.31 3.99 2.30
C ASP A 78 -11.35 5.48 1.93
N TRP A 79 -11.66 5.81 0.68
CA TRP A 79 -11.70 7.21 0.26
C TRP A 79 -13.07 7.84 0.54
N ASP A 80 -13.12 8.75 1.50
CA ASP A 80 -14.28 9.62 1.72
C ASP A 80 -14.21 10.98 1.03
N ARG A 81 -15.38 11.47 0.59
CA ARG A 81 -15.51 12.76 -0.13
C ARG A 81 -15.20 13.99 0.71
N ASP A 82 -15.41 13.90 2.02
CA ASP A 82 -15.18 14.99 2.99
C ASP A 82 -13.71 15.08 3.43
N GLY A 83 -12.88 14.11 3.02
CA GLY A 83 -11.45 14.03 3.32
C GLY A 83 -11.12 13.26 4.60
N SER A 84 -12.10 12.78 5.37
CA SER A 84 -11.85 11.89 6.52
C SER A 84 -11.80 10.44 6.07
N HIS A 85 -10.75 10.08 5.33
CA HIS A 85 -10.53 8.73 4.84
C HIS A 85 -10.44 7.71 5.97
N ASP A 86 -11.30 6.70 5.96
CA ASP A 86 -11.31 5.63 6.97
C ASP A 86 -10.13 4.67 6.81
N PHE A 87 -9.45 4.34 7.91
CA PHE A 87 -8.39 3.35 7.91
C PHE A 87 -8.96 1.92 7.81
N ILE A 88 -8.47 1.13 6.86
CA ILE A 88 -8.87 -0.26 6.66
C ILE A 88 -7.87 -1.21 7.33
N GLY A 89 -6.58 -1.05 7.03
CA GLY A 89 -5.53 -1.94 7.54
C GLY A 89 -4.13 -1.50 7.14
N GLU A 90 -3.11 -2.11 7.72
CA GLU A 90 -1.71 -1.84 7.40
C GLU A 90 -0.87 -3.12 7.44
N PHE A 91 0.25 -3.10 6.73
CA PHE A 91 1.29 -4.11 6.86
C PHE A 91 2.68 -3.48 6.67
N THR A 92 3.70 -4.22 7.07
CA THR A 92 5.10 -3.85 6.84
C THR A 92 5.82 -4.92 6.04
N THR A 93 6.79 -4.50 5.24
CA THR A 93 7.61 -5.37 4.39
C THR A 93 8.95 -4.68 4.09
N SER A 94 9.74 -5.25 3.19
CA SER A 94 10.98 -4.68 2.65
C SER A 94 11.03 -4.84 1.13
N TYR A 95 11.89 -4.07 0.45
CA TYR A 95 12.04 -4.23 -1.00
C TYR A 95 12.57 -5.64 -1.34
N ARG A 96 13.42 -6.22 -0.50
CA ARG A 96 13.91 -7.59 -0.64
C ARG A 96 12.77 -8.62 -0.66
N GLU A 97 11.77 -8.46 0.20
CA GLU A 97 10.61 -9.37 0.26
C GLU A 97 9.68 -9.16 -0.93
N LEU A 98 9.36 -7.91 -1.26
CA LEU A 98 8.55 -7.58 -2.43
C LEU A 98 9.18 -8.09 -3.74
N ALA A 99 10.50 -8.01 -3.87
CA ALA A 99 11.24 -8.47 -5.03
C ALA A 99 11.20 -10.01 -5.23
N ARG A 100 10.76 -10.79 -4.23
CA ARG A 100 10.54 -12.24 -4.39
C ARG A 100 9.34 -12.57 -5.29
N GLY A 101 8.49 -11.59 -5.62
CA GLY A 101 7.35 -11.73 -6.52
C GLY A 101 6.12 -12.39 -5.87
N GLN A 102 5.13 -12.74 -6.69
CA GLN A 102 3.90 -13.38 -6.21
C GLN A 102 4.22 -14.71 -5.52
N SER A 103 4.00 -14.75 -4.21
CA SER A 103 4.14 -15.95 -3.38
C SER A 103 3.30 -15.79 -2.12
N GLN A 104 3.10 -16.87 -1.38
CA GLN A 104 2.45 -16.83 -0.06
C GLN A 104 3.13 -15.85 0.92
N PHE A 105 4.40 -15.49 0.69
CA PHE A 105 5.14 -14.53 1.51
C PHE A 105 4.82 -13.06 1.19
N ASN A 106 4.06 -12.80 0.13
CA ASN A 106 3.56 -11.47 -0.25
C ASN A 106 2.03 -11.40 -0.12
N VAL A 107 1.48 -12.19 0.80
CA VAL A 107 0.09 -12.09 1.27
C VAL A 107 0.15 -11.51 2.67
N TYR A 108 -0.60 -10.42 2.87
CA TYR A 108 -0.63 -9.67 4.12
C TYR A 108 -2.07 -9.71 4.66
N GLU A 109 -2.22 -9.95 5.95
CA GLU A 109 -3.51 -9.97 6.66
C GLU A 109 -3.84 -8.60 7.26
#